data_AF-A0A3N4IYX5-F1
#
_entry.id   AF-A0A3N4IYX5-F1
#
_cell.length_a   1.000
_cell.length_b   1.000
_cell.length_c   1.000
_cell.angle_alpha   90.00
_cell.angle_beta   90.00
_cell.angle_gamma   90.00
#
_symmetry.space_group_name_H-M   'P 1'
#
loop_
_entity.id
_entity.type
_entity.pdbx_description
1 polymer ?
#
loop_
_entity_poly.entity_id
_entity_poly.type
_entity_poly.pdbx_seq_one_letter_code
_entity_poly.pdbx_strand_id
1 'polypeptide(L)'
;VVPWPLQSPDLNIIENVWKLWKDRLRNRFMNADWHYIKRELWTACEEKWDAIEQDKINTIIKTMSQHIDAIIEAEGGYMKW
;
A
#
# COMPACT_ATOMS: atom_id res chain seq x y z
N VAL A 1 18.50 -9.87 7.91
CA VAL A 1 17.28 -10.45 7.31
C VAL A 1 16.28 -10.69 8.43
N VAL A 2 15.05 -10.21 8.30
CA VAL A 2 13.97 -10.50 9.27
C VAL A 2 13.38 -11.87 8.90
N PRO A 3 13.18 -12.80 9.86
CA PRO A 3 12.52 -14.06 9.57
C PRO A 3 11.10 -13.79 9.06
N TRP A 4 10.82 -14.22 7.82
CA TRP A 4 9.55 -13.98 7.16
C TRP A 4 8.82 -15.30 6.93
N PRO A 5 7.59 -15.47 7.43
CA PRO A 5 6.81 -16.67 7.17
C PRO A 5 6.42 -16.77 5.68
N LEU A 6 6.37 -18.00 5.17
CA LEU A 6 5.93 -18.25 3.80
C LEU A 6 4.46 -17.83 3.63
N GLN A 7 4.12 -17.30 2.45
CA GLN A 7 2.76 -16.92 2.07
C GLN A 7 2.08 -15.87 2.98
N SER A 8 2.86 -14.98 3.62
CA SER A 8 2.31 -13.88 4.43
C SER A 8 2.49 -12.51 3.77
N PRO A 9 1.78 -12.21 2.66
CA PRO A 9 1.75 -10.86 2.11
C PRO A 9 1.09 -9.86 3.08
N ASP A 10 0.24 -10.34 3.99
CA ASP A 10 -0.46 -9.53 5.00
C ASP A 10 0.51 -8.88 6.01
N LEU A 11 1.72 -9.45 6.16
CA LEU A 11 2.81 -8.85 6.92
C LEU A 11 3.55 -7.78 6.12
N ASN A 12 3.36 -7.68 4.81
CA ASN A 12 4.08 -6.71 3.98
C ASN A 12 3.43 -5.33 4.07
N ILE A 13 3.86 -4.53 5.05
CA ILE A 13 3.36 -3.16 5.32
C ILE A 13 3.29 -2.30 4.04
N ILE A 14 4.20 -2.50 3.10
CA ILE A 14 4.26 -1.70 1.88
C ILE A 14 2.97 -1.85 1.04
N GLU A 15 2.23 -2.95 1.15
CA GLU A 15 0.94 -3.13 0.46
C GLU A 15 -0.06 -2.04 0.82
N ASN A 16 -0.05 -1.57 2.07
CA ASN A 16 -0.89 -0.45 2.51
C ASN A 16 -0.46 0.88 1.85
N VAL A 17 0.85 1.07 1.64
CA VAL A 17 1.38 2.24 0.92
C VAL A 17 1.02 2.16 -0.56
N TRP A 18 1.16 0.99 -1.19
CA TRP A 18 0.74 0.75 -2.56
C TRP A 18 -0.76 0.98 -2.76
N LYS A 19 -1.59 0.56 -1.80
CA LYS A 19 -3.04 0.80 -1.81
C LYS A 19 -3.36 2.29 -1.83
N LEU A 20 -2.78 3.05 -0.89
CA LEU A 20 -2.91 4.51 -0.85
C LEU A 20 -2.48 5.18 -2.16
N TRP A 21 -1.33 4.76 -2.70
CA TRP A 21 -0.78 5.31 -3.94
C TRP A 21 -1.67 5.00 -5.16
N LYS A 22 -2.13 3.75 -5.31
CA LYS A 22 -3.07 3.33 -6.36
C LYS A 22 -4.40 4.06 -6.26
N ASP A 23 -4.92 4.29 -5.06
CA ASP A 23 -6.17 5.04 -4.86
C ASP A 23 -6.02 6.49 -5.33
N ARG A 24 -4.87 7.15 -5.05
CA ARG A 24 -4.57 8.49 -5.54
C ARG A 24 -4.46 8.55 -7.07
N LEU A 25 -3.86 7.54 -7.70
CA LEU A 25 -3.79 7.43 -9.16
C LEU A 25 -5.17 7.19 -9.78
N ARG A 26 -5.98 6.29 -9.20
CA ARG A 26 -7.36 6.05 -9.64
C ARG A 26 -8.18 7.32 -9.60
N ASN A 27 -8.05 8.12 -8.55
CA ASN A 27 -8.75 9.40 -8.43
C ASN A 27 -8.31 10.42 -9.48
N ARG A 28 -7.01 10.49 -9.82
CA ARG A 28 -6.50 11.38 -10.90
C ARG A 28 -7.10 11.02 -12.26
N PHE A 29 -7.22 9.73 -12.55
CA PHE A 29 -7.59 9.23 -13.88
C PHE A 29 -9.06 8.78 -13.99
N MET A 30 -9.88 9.00 -12.96
CA MET A 30 -11.26 8.49 -12.86
C MET A 30 -12.12 8.76 -14.11
N ASN A 31 -11.92 9.91 -14.76
CA ASN A 31 -12.67 10.33 -15.95
C ASN A 31 -11.78 10.59 -17.17
N ALA A 32 -10.51 10.16 -17.13
CA ALA A 32 -9.56 10.39 -18.21
C ALA A 32 -9.70 9.33 -19.31
N ASP A 33 -9.47 9.72 -20.56
CA ASP A 33 -9.36 8.75 -21.65
C ASP A 33 -8.01 7.99 -21.60
N TRP A 34 -7.99 6.83 -22.26
CA TRP A 34 -6.82 5.94 -22.25
C TRP A 34 -5.56 6.54 -22.89
N HIS A 35 -5.69 7.42 -23.87
CA HIS A 35 -4.54 8.06 -24.53
C HIS A 35 -3.87 9.05 -23.59
N TYR A 36 -4.67 9.84 -22.86
CA TYR A 36 -4.17 10.72 -21.81
C TYR A 36 -3.50 9.91 -20.69
N ILE A 37 -4.15 8.85 -20.20
CA ILE A 37 -3.59 8.00 -19.12
C ILE A 37 -2.22 7.45 -19.53
N LYS A 38 -2.10 6.85 -20.72
CA LYS A 38 -0.82 6.29 -21.18
C LYS A 38 0.32 7.29 -21.22
N ARG A 39 0.04 8.54 -21.61
CA ARG A 39 1.05 9.59 -21.70
C ARG A 39 1.47 10.10 -20.32
N GLU A 40 0.52 10.21 -19.39
CA GLU A 40 0.73 10.87 -18.11
C GLU A 40 0.98 9.89 -16.95
N LEU A 41 0.81 8.58 -17.14
CA LEU A 41 0.84 7.60 -16.06
C LEU A 41 2.15 7.65 -15.28
N TRP A 42 3.30 7.71 -15.97
CA TRP A 42 4.60 7.71 -15.31
C TRP A 42 4.80 8.96 -14.43
N THR A 43 4.56 10.14 -14.99
CA THR A 43 4.63 11.41 -14.26
C THR A 43 3.65 11.42 -13.08
N ALA A 44 2.43 10.93 -13.28
CA ALA A 44 1.44 10.84 -12.22
C ALA A 44 1.87 9.90 -11.10
N CYS A 45 2.49 8.77 -11.45
CA CYS A 45 3.05 7.80 -10.51
C CYS A 45 4.10 8.47 -9.61
N GLU A 46 5.08 9.15 -10.18
CA GLU A 46 6.12 9.88 -9.45
C GLU A 46 5.51 10.97 -8.56
N GLU A 47 4.69 11.85 -9.13
CA GLU A 47 4.05 12.95 -8.37
C GLU A 47 3.22 12.45 -7.19
N LYS A 48 2.44 11.37 -7.38
CA LYS A 48 1.61 10.82 -6.30
C LYS A 48 2.40 10.05 -5.26
N TRP A 49 3.55 9.50 -5.65
CA TRP A 49 4.48 8.83 -4.74
C TRP A 49 5.18 9.87 -3.86
N ASP A 50 5.75 10.91 -4.46
CA ASP A 50 6.48 11.97 -3.74
C ASP A 50 5.56 12.79 -2.83
N ALA A 51 4.27 12.89 -3.17
CA ALA A 51 3.26 13.52 -2.33
C ALA A 51 2.82 12.66 -1.13
N ILE A 52 3.37 11.46 -0.92
CA ILE A 52 3.08 10.67 0.29
C ILE A 52 3.93 11.23 1.43
N GLU A 53 3.27 11.91 2.36
CA GLU A 53 3.91 12.44 3.57
C GLU A 53 4.54 11.30 4.39
N GLN A 54 5.76 11.55 4.86
CA GLN A 54 6.50 10.60 5.69
C GLN A 54 5.71 10.19 6.94
N ASP A 55 4.93 11.10 7.53
CA ASP A 55 4.08 10.80 8.69
C ASP A 55 2.98 9.79 8.39
N LYS A 56 2.47 9.78 7.15
CA LYS A 56 1.51 8.76 6.73
C LYS A 56 2.18 7.39 6.65
N ILE A 57 3.40 7.32 6.11
CA ILE A 57 4.20 6.09 6.07
C ILE A 57 4.50 5.63 7.50
N ASN A 58 4.93 6.53 8.38
CA ASN A 58 5.22 6.22 9.78
C ASN A 58 3.99 5.68 10.52
N THR A 59 2.80 6.22 10.22
CA THR A 59 1.54 5.72 10.79
C THR A 59 1.26 4.29 10.34
N ILE A 60 1.45 3.99 9.05
CA ILE A 60 1.27 2.63 8.52
C ILE A 60 2.31 1.67 9.11
N ILE A 61 3.56 2.10 9.30
CA ILE A 61 4.58 1.27 9.96
C ILE A 61 4.16 0.93 11.40
N LYS A 62 3.56 1.89 12.12
CA LYS A 62 3.07 1.67 13.49
C LYS A 62 1.92 0.67 13.58
N THR A 63 1.18 0.40 12.49
CA THR A 63 0.13 -0.64 12.51
C THR A 63 0.69 -2.06 12.42
N MET A 64 1.98 -2.22 12.15
CA MET A 64 2.61 -3.54 12.04
C MET A 64 2.44 -4.39 13.32
N SER A 65 2.60 -3.79 14.50
CA SER A 65 2.40 -4.54 15.74
C SER A 65 0.97 -5.09 15.83
N GLN A 66 -0.03 -4.27 15.45
CA GLN A 66 -1.43 -4.67 15.41
C GLN A 66 -1.68 -5.78 14.38
N HIS A 67 -1.02 -5.76 13.23
CA HIS A 67 -1.12 -6.81 12.22
C HIS A 67 -0.55 -8.14 12.74
N ILE A 68 0.61 -8.10 13.43
CA ILE A 68 1.23 -9.27 14.03
C ILE A 68 0.32 -9.87 15.11
N ASP A 69 -0.19 -9.03 16.01
CA ASP A 69 -1.11 -9.47 17.08
C ASP A 69 -2.36 -10.13 16.48
N ALA A 70 -2.93 -9.52 15.44
CA ALA A 70 -4.10 -10.04 14.74
C ALA A 70 -3.84 -11.39 14.05
N ILE A 71 -2.64 -11.62 13.50
CA ILE A 71 -2.25 -12.91 12.92
C ILE A 71 -2.06 -13.98 14.00
N ILE A 72 -1.51 -13.60 15.15
CA ILE A 72 -1.37 -14.50 16.31
C ILE A 72 -2.76 -14.90 16.82
N GLU A 73 -3.68 -13.95 16.98
CA GLU A 73 -5.08 -14.21 17.35
C GLU A 73 -5.81 -15.10 16.34
N ALA A 74 -5.49 -14.97 15.06
CA ALA A 74 -6.03 -15.80 13.99
C ALA A 74 -5.36 -17.19 13.88
N GLU A 75 -4.43 -17.53 14.78
CA GLU A 75 -3.63 -18.77 14.75
C GLU A 75 -2.92 -18.99 13.40
N GLY A 76 -2.46 -17.90 12.77
CA GLY A 76 -1.85 -17.94 11.43
C GLY A 76 -2.85 -17.99 10.27
N GLY A 77 -4.14 -17.82 10.53
CA GLY A 77 -5.19 -17.68 9.53
C GLY A 77 -5.06 -16.38 8.71
N TYR A 78 -5.72 -16.37 7.55
CA TYR A 78 -5.74 -15.20 6.65
C TYR A 78 -6.48 -14.01 7.28
N MET A 79 -5.86 -12.83 7.24
CA MET A 79 -6.45 -11.59 7.75
C MET A 79 -6.63 -10.59 6.60
N LYS A 80 -7.83 -10.01 6.49
CA LYS A 80 -8.15 -9.04 5.43
C LYS A 80 -7.62 -7.66 5.81
N TRP A 81 -6.54 -7.21 5.18
CA TRP A 81 -5.95 -5.87 5.31
C TRP A 81 -5.93 -5.11 3.96
#